data_AF-A0A401G782-F1
#
_entry.id   AF-A0A401G782-F1
#
_cell.length_a   1.000
_cell.length_b   1.000
_cell.length_c   1.000
_cell.angle_alpha   90.00
_cell.angle_beta   90.00
_cell.angle_gamma   90.00
#
_symmetry.space_group_name_H-M   'P 1'
#
loop_
_entity.id
_entity.type
_entity.pdbx_description
1 polymer ?
#
loop_
_entity_poly.entity_id
_entity_poly.type
_entity_poly.pdbx_seq_one_letter_code
_entity_poly.pdbx_strand_id
1 'polypeptide(L)'
;MTAAINIPASRTNFNVVSASVSMSPPTSTIHERLRRDSIGLPAIRAPRVLHPIENEDLRLLLLENISQEAVKAFRAQGFHVDHFTKAMSEDELLQKIGSYHAIGIRSKTKITERVIKAASKLLVVGCFCIGTNQVDLLTSAKAGIPVFNSPFSNSRSVAELVMSEIIALSRQYFQRAWELREGLWNKQSKGCWEVRGKTLGIIGYGHIGSQLSVLAEAFGMRVVFYDVLNIMPLGSARQLDTLTALLNDSDFVTLHVPELPETTNMISTEQLVQMKKGAYIINNSRGRVVDIPALISALESGHLAGAALDVYPAEPGSNGSPFDDQLNSWASTLRSIPNVILTPHIGGSTEEAQRMIGEEVSSALGRYLNYGSTVGSVNFPEVDLRAITAEQGTHVRVCHVHNNIPGVLRQVNEVLSPYNVEKQYSDSKGDIAYLMADIADVSPTDVNKLRELISQTKPNILTRLLA
;
A
#
# COMPACT_ATOMS: atom_id res chain seq x y z
N MET A 1 22.32 -58.87 -49.11
CA MET A 1 21.26 -58.33 -49.99
C MET A 1 21.40 -56.80 -49.93
N THR A 2 22.24 -56.20 -50.80
CA THR A 2 21.84 -55.58 -52.10
C THR A 2 20.84 -54.42 -51.89
N ALA A 3 21.08 -53.17 -52.27
CA ALA A 3 22.15 -52.55 -53.04
C ALA A 3 22.15 -51.02 -52.81
N ALA A 4 23.32 -50.40 -52.99
CA ALA A 4 23.50 -48.97 -53.28
C ALA A 4 23.73 -48.79 -54.80
N ILE A 5 23.84 -47.52 -55.26
CA ILE A 5 24.42 -46.99 -56.55
C ILE A 5 23.36 -46.71 -57.66
N ASN A 6 23.26 -45.57 -58.41
CA ASN A 6 23.99 -44.28 -58.48
C ASN A 6 23.36 -43.29 -59.53
N ILE A 7 23.54 -41.95 -59.32
CA ILE A 7 24.06 -40.87 -60.26
C ILE A 7 23.17 -40.40 -61.45
N PRO A 8 23.20 -39.10 -61.91
CA PRO A 8 24.33 -38.15 -61.97
C PRO A 8 24.14 -36.67 -61.58
N ALA A 9 25.30 -36.04 -61.35
CA ALA A 9 25.51 -34.59 -61.43
C ALA A 9 26.02 -34.19 -62.83
N SER A 10 25.54 -33.05 -63.36
CA SER A 10 26.19 -32.33 -64.47
C SER A 10 26.23 -30.82 -64.19
N ARG A 11 27.44 -30.26 -64.29
CA ARG A 11 27.83 -28.86 -64.11
C ARG A 11 27.27 -27.95 -65.22
N THR A 12 26.98 -26.68 -64.92
CA THR A 12 27.55 -25.51 -65.64
C THR A 12 27.28 -24.18 -64.91
N ASN A 13 28.27 -23.29 -64.97
CA ASN A 13 28.45 -22.02 -64.27
C ASN A 13 27.48 -20.90 -64.69
N PHE A 14 27.12 -20.03 -63.72
CA PHE A 14 27.00 -18.59 -63.97
C PHE A 14 27.58 -17.81 -62.77
N ASN A 15 28.61 -17.00 -63.05
CA ASN A 15 29.10 -15.96 -62.16
C ASN A 15 28.01 -14.89 -62.01
N VAL A 16 27.58 -14.60 -60.78
CA VAL A 16 27.02 -13.30 -60.42
C VAL A 16 27.61 -12.88 -59.08
N VAL A 17 28.34 -11.77 -59.12
CA VAL A 17 28.84 -11.02 -57.97
C VAL A 17 27.63 -10.53 -57.17
N SER A 18 27.38 -11.07 -55.97
CA SER A 18 26.42 -10.48 -55.04
C SER A 18 27.17 -9.53 -54.10
N ALA A 19 27.13 -8.23 -54.42
CA ALA A 19 27.38 -7.19 -53.44
C ALA A 19 26.30 -7.28 -52.36
N SER A 20 26.64 -7.74 -51.17
CA SER A 20 25.77 -7.64 -50.00
C SER A 20 25.69 -6.17 -49.58
N VAL A 21 24.65 -5.48 -50.03
CA VAL A 21 24.30 -4.16 -49.49
C VAL A 21 23.72 -4.38 -48.10
N SER A 22 24.52 -4.12 -47.08
CA SER A 22 24.05 -3.95 -45.70
C SER A 22 23.19 -2.69 -45.65
N MET A 23 21.86 -2.85 -45.69
CA MET A 23 20.93 -1.80 -45.28
C MET A 23 20.35 -2.19 -43.92
N SER A 24 20.74 -1.44 -42.88
CA SER A 24 20.09 -1.47 -41.58
C SER A 24 18.59 -1.22 -41.75
N PRO A 25 17.70 -1.96 -41.06
CA PRO A 25 16.28 -1.63 -41.07
C PRO A 25 16.09 -0.27 -40.38
N PRO A 26 15.18 0.59 -40.86
CA PRO A 26 14.93 1.85 -40.18
C PRO A 26 14.36 1.51 -38.80
N THR A 27 14.94 2.15 -37.78
CA THR A 27 14.50 2.11 -36.40
C THR A 27 13.09 2.71 -36.32
N SER A 28 12.08 1.89 -36.51
CA SER A 28 10.73 2.18 -36.00
C SER A 28 10.20 0.95 -35.31
N THR A 29 10.03 1.05 -34.00
CA THR A 29 9.51 -0.04 -33.17
C THR A 29 8.03 -0.27 -33.50
N ILE A 30 7.52 -1.47 -33.21
CA ILE A 30 6.08 -1.80 -33.35
C ILE A 30 5.20 -0.80 -32.57
N HIS A 31 5.72 -0.25 -31.46
CA HIS A 31 5.08 0.85 -30.70
C HIS A 31 4.91 2.15 -31.50
N GLU A 32 5.79 2.45 -32.45
CA GLU A 32 5.73 3.66 -33.28
C GLU A 32 4.70 3.55 -34.41
N ARG A 33 4.48 2.33 -34.94
CA ARG A 33 3.39 2.06 -35.89
C ARG A 33 2.02 2.14 -35.23
N LEU A 34 1.87 1.61 -34.01
CA LEU A 34 0.64 1.71 -33.22
C LEU A 34 0.25 3.16 -32.86
N ARG A 35 1.21 4.10 -32.82
CA ARG A 35 0.95 5.53 -32.61
C ARG A 35 0.49 6.28 -33.87
N ARG A 36 0.79 5.79 -35.07
CA ARG A 36 0.42 6.47 -36.33
C ARG A 36 -0.96 6.06 -36.84
N ASP A 37 -1.41 4.86 -36.53
CA ASP A 37 -2.72 4.34 -36.96
C ASP A 37 -3.87 4.65 -36.00
N SER A 38 -3.65 5.47 -34.96
CA SER A 38 -4.71 5.95 -34.05
C SER A 38 -5.45 7.18 -34.62
N ILE A 39 -5.85 7.12 -35.89
CA ILE A 39 -6.81 8.08 -36.47
C ILE A 39 -8.20 7.48 -36.27
N GLY A 40 -8.95 8.02 -35.29
CA GLY A 40 -10.39 7.82 -35.18
C GLY A 40 -10.89 6.84 -34.11
N LEU A 41 -10.25 6.76 -32.94
CA LEU A 41 -11.01 6.41 -31.74
C LEU A 41 -11.92 7.61 -31.42
N PRO A 42 -13.23 7.43 -31.13
CA PRO A 42 -14.03 8.55 -30.64
C PRO A 42 -13.30 9.13 -29.44
N ALA A 43 -13.10 10.45 -29.43
CA ALA A 43 -12.41 11.15 -28.36
C ALA A 43 -12.89 10.57 -27.01
N ILE A 44 -11.95 10.04 -26.22
CA ILE A 44 -12.25 9.59 -24.85
C ILE A 44 -12.87 10.81 -24.18
N ARG A 45 -14.19 10.77 -23.98
CA ARG A 45 -14.94 11.90 -23.44
C ARG A 45 -14.35 12.23 -22.09
N ALA A 46 -13.78 13.43 -21.96
CA ALA A 46 -13.11 13.82 -20.73
C ALA A 46 -14.14 13.80 -19.57
N PRO A 47 -13.80 13.20 -18.42
CA PRO A 47 -14.66 13.23 -17.25
C PRO A 47 -14.84 14.69 -16.81
N ARG A 48 -16.07 15.08 -16.50
CA ARG A 48 -16.37 16.38 -15.91
C ARG A 48 -16.01 16.32 -14.43
N VAL A 49 -15.14 17.21 -13.96
CA VAL A 49 -14.90 17.41 -12.52
C VAL A 49 -16.21 17.87 -11.90
N LEU A 50 -16.76 17.09 -10.96
CA LEU A 50 -17.96 17.49 -10.25
C LEU A 50 -17.52 18.19 -8.97
N HIS A 51 -18.15 19.31 -8.67
CA HIS A 51 -17.94 19.99 -7.41
C HIS A 51 -19.16 19.75 -6.52
N PRO A 52 -18.99 19.73 -5.19
CA PRO A 52 -20.13 19.88 -4.31
C PRO A 52 -20.92 21.13 -4.74
N ILE A 53 -22.24 20.98 -4.91
CA ILE A 53 -23.08 22.08 -5.41
C ILE A 53 -23.17 23.21 -4.38
N GLU A 54 -22.90 22.91 -3.10
CA GLU A 54 -22.61 23.95 -2.13
C GLU A 54 -21.22 24.52 -2.37
N ASN A 55 -21.21 25.81 -2.73
CA ASN A 55 -20.05 26.64 -3.00
C ASN A 55 -19.30 26.97 -1.69
N GLU A 56 -18.87 25.95 -0.95
CA GLU A 56 -17.85 26.09 0.07
C GLU A 56 -16.51 25.68 -0.54
N ASP A 57 -15.66 26.68 -0.70
CA ASP A 57 -14.22 26.60 -0.81
C ASP A 57 -13.66 25.45 0.08
N LEU A 58 -13.54 24.24 -0.49
CA LEU A 58 -13.20 23.04 0.28
C LEU A 58 -11.80 23.20 0.87
N ARG A 59 -11.76 23.26 2.21
CA ARG A 59 -10.54 23.38 2.99
C ARG A 59 -9.96 22.02 3.37
N LEU A 60 -8.71 21.82 3.03
CA LEU A 60 -7.90 20.64 3.33
C LEU A 60 -6.83 21.01 4.36
N LEU A 61 -6.76 20.25 5.46
CA LEU A 61 -5.69 20.34 6.45
C LEU A 61 -4.68 19.22 6.19
N LEU A 62 -3.44 19.54 5.83
CA LEU A 62 -2.37 18.56 5.65
C LEU A 62 -1.31 18.74 6.73
N LEU A 63 -1.04 17.69 7.49
CA LEU A 63 -0.12 17.69 8.62
C LEU A 63 1.12 16.83 8.36
N GLU A 64 2.11 16.93 9.24
CA GLU A 64 3.28 16.03 9.28
C GLU A 64 4.15 16.05 8.00
N ASN A 65 4.22 17.20 7.35
CA ASN A 65 5.06 17.43 6.17
C ASN A 65 4.75 16.47 5.01
N ILE A 66 3.46 16.31 4.69
CA ILE A 66 3.02 15.66 3.45
C ILE A 66 3.69 16.33 2.25
N SER A 67 4.00 15.55 1.20
CA SER A 67 4.74 16.00 0.01
C SER A 67 4.15 17.27 -0.62
N GLN A 68 5.03 18.14 -1.13
CA GLN A 68 4.62 19.38 -1.81
C GLN A 68 3.92 19.12 -3.15
N GLU A 69 4.19 17.98 -3.77
CA GLU A 69 3.50 17.51 -4.99
C GLU A 69 2.02 17.28 -4.70
N ALA A 70 1.68 16.64 -3.57
CA ALA A 70 0.30 16.49 -3.10
C ALA A 70 -0.38 17.85 -2.86
N VAL A 71 0.31 18.79 -2.19
CA VAL A 71 -0.19 20.15 -1.96
C VAL A 71 -0.50 20.86 -3.28
N LYS A 72 0.43 20.80 -4.25
CA LYS A 72 0.26 21.39 -5.58
C LYS A 72 -0.89 20.75 -6.34
N ALA A 73 -1.03 19.42 -6.28
CA ALA A 73 -2.10 18.69 -6.95
C ALA A 73 -3.48 19.06 -6.41
N PHE A 74 -3.63 19.27 -5.11
CA PHE A 74 -4.88 19.73 -4.52
C PHE A 74 -5.20 21.19 -4.87
N ARG A 75 -4.21 22.09 -4.80
CA ARG A 75 -4.40 23.50 -5.20
C ARG A 75 -4.76 23.64 -6.67
N ALA A 76 -4.16 22.82 -7.54
CA ALA A 76 -4.47 22.79 -8.97
C ALA A 76 -5.91 22.34 -9.26
N GLN A 77 -6.55 21.61 -8.33
CA GLN A 77 -7.96 21.22 -8.39
C GLN A 77 -8.91 22.27 -7.78
N GLY A 78 -8.38 23.41 -7.28
CA GLY A 78 -9.17 24.49 -6.68
C GLY A 78 -9.40 24.36 -5.18
N PHE A 79 -8.75 23.41 -4.49
CA PHE A 79 -8.89 23.27 -3.04
C PHE A 79 -8.02 24.28 -2.26
N HIS A 80 -8.54 24.76 -1.12
CA HIS A 80 -7.75 25.54 -0.17
C HIS A 80 -6.97 24.61 0.74
N VAL A 81 -5.64 24.71 0.71
CA VAL A 81 -4.77 23.76 1.41
C VAL A 81 -3.91 24.47 2.43
N ASP A 82 -4.20 24.20 3.70
CA ASP A 82 -3.39 24.56 4.86
C ASP A 82 -2.42 23.41 5.15
N HIS A 83 -1.12 23.67 4.99
CA HIS A 83 -0.06 22.66 5.14
C HIS A 83 0.84 22.98 6.32
N PHE A 84 1.06 22.00 7.19
CA PHE A 84 1.92 22.10 8.36
C PHE A 84 2.96 20.97 8.37
N THR A 85 4.18 21.31 8.77
CA THR A 85 5.30 20.37 8.84
C THR A 85 5.26 19.45 10.06
N LYS A 86 4.54 19.85 11.11
CA LYS A 86 4.43 19.13 12.38
C LYS A 86 3.08 18.43 12.51
N ALA A 87 3.05 17.41 13.36
CA ALA A 87 1.81 16.88 13.89
C ALA A 87 1.15 17.91 14.80
N MET A 88 -0.17 17.84 14.93
CA MET A 88 -0.93 18.59 15.93
C MET A 88 -1.32 17.67 17.07
N SER A 89 -1.38 18.22 18.30
CA SER A 89 -1.98 17.52 19.43
C SER A 89 -3.50 17.37 19.24
N GLU A 90 -4.12 16.49 20.02
CA GLU A 90 -5.57 16.33 20.00
C GLU A 90 -6.29 17.66 20.29
N ASP A 91 -5.82 18.43 21.29
CA ASP A 91 -6.44 19.70 21.66
C ASP A 91 -6.28 20.78 20.58
N GLU A 92 -5.14 20.82 19.89
CA GLU A 92 -4.92 21.72 18.75
C GLU A 92 -5.85 21.36 17.57
N LEU A 93 -6.08 20.07 17.33
CA LEU A 93 -7.02 19.61 16.32
C LEU A 93 -8.45 19.99 16.65
N LEU A 94 -8.89 19.79 17.89
CA LEU A 94 -10.25 20.12 18.32
C LEU A 94 -10.61 21.58 18.06
N GLN A 95 -9.65 22.51 18.15
CA GLN A 95 -9.86 23.93 17.87
C GLN A 95 -9.99 24.26 16.38
N LYS A 96 -9.41 23.45 15.50
CA LYS A 96 -9.27 23.76 14.06
C LYS A 96 -10.17 22.92 13.17
N ILE A 97 -10.37 21.65 13.51
CA ILE A 97 -10.89 20.61 12.61
C ILE A 97 -12.31 20.89 12.11
N GLY A 98 -13.15 21.58 12.90
CA GLY A 98 -14.52 21.93 12.51
C GLY A 98 -14.65 22.84 11.28
N SER A 99 -13.55 23.44 10.83
CA SER A 99 -13.51 24.29 9.62
C SER A 99 -13.00 23.57 8.36
N TYR A 100 -12.56 22.31 8.48
CA TYR A 100 -11.96 21.55 7.38
C TYR A 100 -12.88 20.44 6.89
N HIS A 101 -12.80 20.19 5.58
CA HIS A 101 -13.57 19.17 4.87
C HIS A 101 -12.77 17.90 4.63
N ALA A 102 -11.45 17.99 4.67
CA ALA A 102 -10.57 16.85 4.56
C ALA A 102 -9.33 17.08 5.42
N ILE A 103 -8.79 15.99 5.97
CA ILE A 103 -7.54 16.00 6.70
C ILE A 103 -6.60 14.93 6.16
N GLY A 104 -5.36 15.33 5.87
CA GLY A 104 -4.25 14.45 5.55
C GLY A 104 -3.28 14.38 6.73
N ILE A 105 -2.98 13.17 7.19
CA ILE A 105 -2.06 12.92 8.31
C ILE A 105 -1.03 11.86 7.95
N ARG A 106 -0.03 11.66 8.82
CA ARG A 106 0.88 10.50 8.76
C ARG A 106 0.71 9.69 10.05
N SER A 107 1.81 9.25 10.67
CA SER A 107 1.78 8.27 11.77
C SER A 107 1.56 8.88 13.16
N LYS A 108 1.84 10.17 13.36
CA LYS A 108 1.85 10.79 14.70
C LYS A 108 0.49 11.34 15.09
N THR A 109 -0.20 11.99 14.17
CA THR A 109 -1.49 12.61 14.47
C THR A 109 -2.55 11.56 14.79
N LYS A 110 -3.28 11.72 15.90
CA LYS A 110 -4.33 10.78 16.32
C LYS A 110 -5.71 11.36 16.01
N ILE A 111 -6.50 10.63 15.22
CA ILE A 111 -7.89 10.96 14.90
C ILE A 111 -8.78 10.07 15.76
N THR A 112 -9.01 10.54 16.98
CA THR A 112 -9.83 9.86 17.99
C THR A 112 -11.32 10.13 17.76
N GLU A 113 -12.18 9.40 18.49
CA GLU A 113 -13.61 9.69 18.55
C GLU A 113 -13.91 11.15 18.93
N ARG A 114 -13.12 11.76 19.84
CA ARG A 114 -13.31 13.17 20.23
C ARG A 114 -13.04 14.11 19.06
N VAL A 115 -11.99 13.87 18.29
CA VAL A 115 -11.66 14.67 17.09
C VAL A 115 -12.76 14.53 16.05
N ILE A 116 -13.23 13.31 15.79
CA ILE A 116 -14.30 13.05 14.81
C ILE A 116 -15.59 13.78 15.19
N LYS A 117 -15.97 13.74 16.48
CA LYS A 117 -17.16 14.45 16.98
C LYS A 117 -17.06 15.98 16.86
N ALA A 118 -15.86 16.56 16.98
CA ALA A 118 -15.64 17.99 16.80
C ALA A 118 -15.58 18.42 15.31
N ALA A 119 -15.40 17.46 14.40
CA ALA A 119 -15.18 17.69 12.99
C ALA A 119 -16.50 17.80 12.20
N SER A 120 -17.27 18.86 12.45
CA SER A 120 -18.63 19.05 11.91
C SER A 120 -18.74 19.09 10.37
N LYS A 121 -17.65 19.41 9.66
CA LYS A 121 -17.59 19.51 8.19
C LYS A 121 -16.76 18.42 7.51
N LEU A 122 -16.13 17.54 8.29
CA LEU A 122 -15.14 16.61 7.75
C LEU A 122 -15.81 15.54 6.90
N LEU A 123 -15.37 15.42 5.65
CA LEU A 123 -15.90 14.48 4.67
C LEU A 123 -14.99 13.26 4.49
N VAL A 124 -13.68 13.41 4.70
CA VAL A 124 -12.70 12.35 4.41
C VAL A 124 -11.39 12.51 5.19
N VAL A 125 -10.76 11.38 5.51
CA VAL A 125 -9.40 11.32 6.10
C VAL A 125 -8.45 10.61 5.14
N GLY A 126 -7.28 11.21 4.89
CA GLY A 126 -6.18 10.58 4.16
C GLY A 126 -5.03 10.25 5.11
N CYS A 127 -4.72 8.97 5.27
CA CYS A 127 -3.50 8.50 5.89
C CYS A 127 -2.40 8.44 4.83
N PHE A 128 -1.52 9.44 4.81
CA PHE A 128 -0.32 9.47 3.96
C PHE A 128 0.77 8.56 4.53
N CYS A 129 0.38 7.31 4.78
CA CYS A 129 1.20 6.20 5.25
C CYS A 129 0.43 4.89 5.00
N ILE A 130 1.08 3.77 5.27
CA ILE A 130 0.50 2.44 5.07
C ILE A 130 -0.49 2.12 6.20
N GLY A 131 -0.06 2.31 7.45
CA GLY A 131 -0.86 2.03 8.63
C GLY A 131 -1.94 3.09 8.87
N THR A 132 -3.04 2.66 9.49
CA THR A 132 -4.19 3.51 9.86
C THR A 132 -4.52 3.41 11.35
N ASN A 133 -3.63 2.83 12.17
CA ASN A 133 -3.82 2.60 13.61
C ASN A 133 -4.05 3.88 14.41
N GLN A 134 -3.64 5.01 13.85
CA GLN A 134 -3.80 6.36 14.40
C GLN A 134 -5.19 6.95 14.18
N VAL A 135 -6.08 6.26 13.46
CA VAL A 135 -7.45 6.70 13.15
C VAL A 135 -8.47 5.71 13.73
N ASP A 136 -9.46 6.23 14.44
CA ASP A 136 -10.62 5.44 14.86
C ASP A 136 -11.54 5.18 13.67
N LEU A 137 -11.23 4.11 12.93
CA LEU A 137 -11.92 3.72 11.71
C LEU A 137 -13.42 3.48 11.91
N LEU A 138 -13.82 2.92 13.07
CA LEU A 138 -15.21 2.57 13.36
C LEU A 138 -16.03 3.83 13.57
N THR A 139 -15.54 4.76 14.39
CA THR A 139 -16.22 6.04 14.61
C THR A 139 -16.25 6.87 13.33
N SER A 140 -15.17 6.89 12.54
CA SER A 140 -15.14 7.58 11.25
C SER A 140 -16.20 7.02 10.29
N ALA A 141 -16.34 5.69 10.21
CA ALA A 141 -17.33 5.05 9.36
C ALA A 141 -18.77 5.45 9.78
N LYS A 142 -19.07 5.40 11.08
CA LYS A 142 -20.38 5.80 11.63
C LYS A 142 -20.71 7.27 11.40
N ALA A 143 -19.71 8.13 11.32
CA ALA A 143 -19.85 9.54 10.97
C ALA A 143 -19.96 9.79 9.45
N GLY A 144 -19.90 8.75 8.62
CA GLY A 144 -19.94 8.88 7.16
C GLY A 144 -18.62 9.35 6.54
N ILE A 145 -17.50 9.15 7.24
CA ILE A 145 -16.17 9.63 6.88
C ILE A 145 -15.30 8.44 6.42
N PRO A 146 -15.13 8.24 5.11
CA PRO A 146 -14.16 7.28 4.59
C PRO A 146 -12.72 7.67 4.94
N VAL A 147 -11.90 6.66 5.15
CA VAL A 147 -10.47 6.77 5.42
C VAL A 147 -9.72 6.06 4.29
N PHE A 148 -8.78 6.76 3.67
CA PHE A 148 -7.91 6.23 2.62
C PHE A 148 -6.48 6.12 3.12
N ASN A 149 -5.74 5.13 2.64
CA ASN A 149 -4.31 4.96 2.89
C ASN A 149 -3.58 4.62 1.58
N SER A 150 -2.29 4.29 1.70
CA SER A 150 -1.45 3.85 0.58
C SER A 150 -0.87 2.48 0.87
N PRO A 151 -1.63 1.39 0.70
CA PRO A 151 -1.25 0.08 1.21
C PRO A 151 -0.06 -0.55 0.45
N PHE A 152 0.24 -0.09 -0.76
CA PHE A 152 1.21 -0.76 -1.65
C PHE A 152 2.48 0.04 -1.94
N SER A 153 2.49 1.33 -1.64
CA SER A 153 3.51 2.27 -2.14
C SER A 153 4.93 2.01 -1.63
N ASN A 154 5.08 1.29 -0.51
CA ASN A 154 6.37 0.94 0.07
C ASN A 154 6.84 -0.49 -0.24
N SER A 155 6.08 -1.26 -1.04
CA SER A 155 6.36 -2.69 -1.21
C SER A 155 7.78 -2.94 -1.74
N ARG A 156 8.22 -2.07 -2.67
CA ARG A 156 9.56 -2.11 -3.24
C ARG A 156 10.63 -1.82 -2.20
N SER A 157 10.46 -0.76 -1.43
CA SER A 157 11.43 -0.30 -0.43
C SER A 157 11.68 -1.36 0.64
N VAL A 158 10.62 -2.02 1.13
CA VAL A 158 10.76 -3.10 2.12
C VAL A 158 11.45 -4.31 1.50
N ALA A 159 11.10 -4.71 0.28
CA ALA A 159 11.74 -5.83 -0.40
C ALA A 159 13.25 -5.59 -0.63
N GLU A 160 13.63 -4.36 -1.00
CA GLU A 160 15.05 -3.98 -1.14
C GLU A 160 15.79 -3.98 0.19
N LEU A 161 15.15 -3.49 1.26
CA LEU A 161 15.74 -3.50 2.60
C LEU A 161 15.99 -4.94 3.08
N VAL A 162 15.04 -5.86 2.90
CA VAL A 162 15.22 -7.26 3.28
C VAL A 162 16.37 -7.92 2.52
N MET A 163 16.51 -7.66 1.22
CA MET A 163 17.65 -8.18 0.46
C MET A 163 18.99 -7.61 0.96
N SER A 164 19.02 -6.32 1.31
CA SER A 164 20.19 -5.69 1.93
C SER A 164 20.56 -6.35 3.26
N GLU A 165 19.57 -6.57 4.13
CA GLU A 165 19.73 -7.22 5.42
C GLU A 165 20.21 -8.67 5.30
N ILE A 166 19.65 -9.45 4.38
CA ILE A 166 20.08 -10.83 4.10
C ILE A 166 21.58 -10.86 3.77
N ILE A 167 22.02 -9.98 2.86
CA ILE A 167 23.44 -9.90 2.48
C ILE A 167 24.28 -9.42 3.67
N ALA A 168 23.84 -8.39 4.38
CA ALA A 168 24.57 -7.84 5.52
C ALA A 168 24.75 -8.86 6.65
N LEU A 169 23.68 -9.59 7.02
CA LEU A 169 23.71 -10.65 8.03
C LEU A 169 24.60 -11.81 7.62
N SER A 170 24.48 -12.28 6.36
CA SER A 170 25.26 -13.41 5.83
C SER A 170 26.76 -13.13 5.82
N ARG A 171 27.16 -11.86 5.80
CA ARG A 171 28.56 -11.41 5.72
C ARG A 171 29.06 -10.75 7.01
N GLN A 172 28.23 -10.71 8.05
CA GLN A 172 28.49 -9.97 9.29
C GLN A 172 28.91 -8.50 9.04
N TYR A 173 28.34 -7.91 7.99
CA TYR A 173 28.85 -6.69 7.37
C TYR A 173 28.98 -5.53 8.36
N PHE A 174 27.93 -5.26 9.13
CA PHE A 174 27.92 -4.15 10.09
C PHE A 174 28.94 -4.34 11.21
N GLN A 175 29.12 -5.57 11.71
CA GLN A 175 30.10 -5.85 12.75
C GLN A 175 31.52 -5.64 12.23
N ARG A 176 31.84 -6.15 11.03
CA ARG A 176 33.17 -5.96 10.41
C ARG A 176 33.45 -4.49 10.10
N ALA A 177 32.44 -3.75 9.65
CA ALA A 177 32.56 -2.32 9.42
C ALA A 177 32.79 -1.54 10.71
N TRP A 178 32.11 -1.92 11.81
CA TRP A 178 32.29 -1.30 13.12
C TRP A 178 33.69 -1.57 13.69
N GLU A 179 34.16 -2.82 13.65
CA GLU A 179 35.52 -3.20 14.08
C GLU A 179 36.60 -2.32 13.41
N LEU A 180 36.49 -2.13 12.09
CA LEU A 180 37.47 -1.32 11.36
C LEU A 180 37.40 0.17 11.71
N ARG A 181 36.22 0.70 12.06
CA ARG A 181 36.09 2.09 12.57
C ARG A 181 36.80 2.27 13.91
N GLU A 182 36.81 1.24 14.74
CA GLU A 182 37.56 1.19 16.00
C GLU A 182 39.05 0.85 15.81
N GLY A 183 39.53 0.77 14.56
CA GLY A 183 40.93 0.45 14.25
C GLY A 183 41.29 -1.04 14.35
N LEU A 184 40.30 -1.93 14.51
CA LEU A 184 40.51 -3.36 14.62
C LEU A 184 40.44 -4.03 13.23
N TRP A 185 41.52 -4.73 12.86
CA TRP A 185 41.59 -5.48 11.60
C TRP A 185 41.28 -6.97 11.79
N ASN A 186 40.00 -7.35 11.61
CA ASN A 186 39.52 -8.72 11.81
C ASN A 186 39.10 -9.38 10.48
N LYS A 187 40.09 -9.76 9.66
CA LYS A 187 39.86 -10.45 8.38
C LYS A 187 39.63 -11.95 8.59
N GLN A 188 38.37 -12.40 8.51
CA GLN A 188 38.01 -13.82 8.59
C GLN A 188 36.82 -14.20 7.70
N SER A 189 36.74 -15.48 7.34
CA SER A 189 35.63 -16.07 6.56
C SER A 189 34.68 -16.93 7.40
N LYS A 190 35.04 -17.24 8.65
CA LYS A 190 34.24 -18.10 9.53
C LYS A 190 32.87 -17.48 9.78
N GLY A 191 31.80 -18.22 9.47
CA GLY A 191 30.42 -17.76 9.64
C GLY A 191 29.94 -16.75 8.59
N CYS A 192 30.69 -16.58 7.50
CA CYS A 192 30.33 -15.73 6.38
C CYS A 192 29.96 -16.58 5.15
N TRP A 193 28.86 -16.23 4.48
CA TRP A 193 28.29 -17.05 3.40
C TRP A 193 27.96 -16.22 2.17
N GLU A 194 28.02 -16.86 0.99
CA GLU A 194 27.28 -16.37 -0.17
C GLU A 194 25.78 -16.66 0.01
N VAL A 195 24.93 -15.75 -0.45
CA VAL A 195 23.46 -15.94 -0.44
C VAL A 195 22.99 -16.83 -1.59
N ARG A 196 23.76 -16.92 -2.67
CA ARG A 196 23.48 -17.81 -3.80
C ARG A 196 23.40 -19.26 -3.35
N GLY A 197 22.35 -19.96 -3.76
CA GLY A 197 22.06 -21.34 -3.40
C GLY A 197 21.43 -21.54 -2.02
N LYS A 198 21.32 -20.48 -1.21
CA LYS A 198 20.61 -20.52 0.08
C LYS A 198 19.10 -20.50 -0.12
N THR A 199 18.36 -21.01 0.85
CA THR A 199 16.90 -20.96 0.86
C THR A 199 16.40 -19.73 1.63
N LEU A 200 15.58 -18.91 0.97
CA LEU A 200 14.76 -17.88 1.61
C LEU A 200 13.35 -18.42 1.83
N GLY A 201 12.94 -18.48 3.10
CA GLY A 201 11.57 -18.75 3.53
C GLY A 201 10.80 -17.47 3.77
N ILE A 202 9.74 -17.26 3.01
CA ILE A 202 8.86 -16.08 3.13
C ILE A 202 7.55 -16.49 3.84
N ILE A 203 7.25 -15.86 4.97
CA ILE A 203 5.98 -16.05 5.68
C ILE A 203 5.08 -14.86 5.38
N GLY A 204 3.99 -15.12 4.64
CA GLY A 204 3.13 -14.10 4.04
C GLY A 204 3.59 -13.75 2.62
N TYR A 205 2.87 -14.25 1.61
CA TYR A 205 3.21 -14.10 0.19
C TYR A 205 2.30 -13.10 -0.52
N GLY A 206 2.05 -11.97 0.15
CA GLY A 206 1.32 -10.82 -0.40
C GLY A 206 2.20 -9.93 -1.29
N HIS A 207 1.90 -8.63 -1.32
CA HIS A 207 2.60 -7.66 -2.18
C HIS A 207 4.12 -7.61 -1.95
N ILE A 208 4.56 -7.53 -0.69
CA ILE A 208 5.98 -7.48 -0.35
C ILE A 208 6.66 -8.83 -0.59
N GLY A 209 6.08 -9.92 -0.08
CA GLY A 209 6.67 -11.26 -0.20
C GLY A 209 6.83 -11.73 -1.64
N SER A 210 5.83 -11.48 -2.49
CA SER A 210 5.91 -11.80 -3.93
C SER A 210 6.98 -10.96 -4.64
N GLN A 211 7.06 -9.65 -4.37
CA GLN A 211 8.11 -8.80 -4.95
C GLN A 211 9.51 -9.17 -4.48
N LEU A 212 9.66 -9.52 -3.20
CA LEU A 212 10.91 -10.01 -2.62
C LEU A 212 11.35 -11.32 -3.27
N SER A 213 10.43 -12.23 -3.56
CA SER A 213 10.77 -13.52 -4.18
C SER A 213 11.48 -13.36 -5.52
N VAL A 214 11.02 -12.42 -6.35
CA VAL A 214 11.65 -12.10 -7.65
C VAL A 214 13.08 -11.58 -7.46
N LEU A 215 13.30 -10.73 -6.45
CA LEU A 215 14.64 -10.23 -6.13
C LEU A 215 15.56 -11.33 -5.61
N ALA A 216 15.07 -12.17 -4.70
CA ALA A 216 15.85 -13.25 -4.12
C ALA A 216 16.28 -14.29 -5.18
N GLU A 217 15.38 -14.64 -6.10
CA GLU A 217 15.70 -15.50 -7.24
C GLU A 217 16.74 -14.89 -8.17
N ALA A 218 16.69 -13.58 -8.42
CA ALA A 218 17.71 -12.89 -9.20
C ALA A 218 19.10 -12.91 -8.53
N PHE A 219 19.16 -13.05 -7.21
CA PHE A 219 20.40 -13.28 -6.43
C PHE A 219 20.80 -14.77 -6.38
N GLY A 220 20.04 -15.65 -7.04
CA GLY A 220 20.27 -17.09 -7.10
C GLY A 220 19.89 -17.83 -5.82
N MET A 221 19.00 -17.26 -4.99
CA MET A 221 18.43 -17.96 -3.84
C MET A 221 17.32 -18.91 -4.29
N ARG A 222 17.08 -19.97 -3.52
CA ARG A 222 15.86 -20.78 -3.64
C ARG A 222 14.78 -20.14 -2.80
N VAL A 223 13.59 -19.92 -3.34
CA VAL A 223 12.49 -19.29 -2.58
C VAL A 223 11.41 -20.30 -2.27
N VAL A 224 11.08 -20.40 -0.98
CA VAL A 224 9.89 -21.10 -0.49
C VAL A 224 9.04 -20.13 0.30
N PHE A 225 7.73 -20.34 0.33
CA PHE A 225 6.85 -19.49 1.11
C PHE A 225 5.72 -20.26 1.78
N TYR A 226 5.19 -19.68 2.84
CA TYR A 226 4.00 -20.13 3.53
C TYR A 226 3.01 -18.98 3.60
N ASP A 227 1.78 -19.26 3.21
CA ASP A 227 0.64 -18.37 3.35
C ASP A 227 -0.58 -19.21 3.74
N VAL A 228 -1.52 -18.61 4.48
CA VAL A 228 -2.78 -19.26 4.86
C VAL A 228 -3.71 -19.42 3.66
N LEU A 229 -3.51 -18.63 2.61
CA LEU A 229 -4.20 -18.75 1.34
C LEU A 229 -3.35 -19.53 0.33
N ASN A 230 -4.01 -20.26 -0.56
CA ASN A 230 -3.33 -20.83 -1.72
C ASN A 230 -3.06 -19.71 -2.74
N ILE A 231 -1.79 -19.39 -2.96
CA ILE A 231 -1.37 -18.26 -3.81
C ILE A 231 -0.56 -18.78 -4.98
N MET A 232 -0.86 -18.27 -6.18
CA MET A 232 -0.08 -18.60 -7.36
C MET A 232 1.36 -18.04 -7.21
N PRO A 233 2.39 -18.90 -7.23
CA PRO A 233 3.77 -18.47 -7.08
C PRO A 233 4.25 -17.65 -8.29
N LEU A 234 5.20 -16.74 -8.06
CA LEU A 234 5.97 -16.09 -9.12
C LEU A 234 7.29 -16.81 -9.33
N GLY A 235 7.72 -16.93 -10.59
CA GLY A 235 9.02 -17.52 -10.93
C GLY A 235 9.12 -18.98 -10.50
N SER A 236 10.19 -19.31 -9.76
CA SER A 236 10.45 -20.64 -9.23
C SER A 236 10.05 -20.80 -7.75
N ALA A 237 9.40 -19.80 -7.15
CA ALA A 237 8.99 -19.83 -5.77
C ALA A 237 8.01 -20.98 -5.53
N ARG A 238 8.12 -21.64 -4.37
CA ARG A 238 7.27 -22.78 -4.05
C ARG A 238 6.52 -22.56 -2.74
N GLN A 239 5.20 -22.68 -2.78
CA GLN A 239 4.38 -22.72 -1.58
C GLN A 239 4.62 -24.03 -0.83
N LEU A 240 4.74 -23.96 0.49
CA LEU A 240 4.79 -25.11 1.39
C LEU A 240 3.49 -25.20 2.19
N ASP A 241 3.06 -26.43 2.46
CA ASP A 241 1.77 -26.69 3.10
C ASP A 241 1.72 -26.28 4.58
N THR A 242 2.88 -26.19 5.24
CA THR A 242 2.97 -25.87 6.67
C THR A 242 4.09 -24.89 6.98
N LEU A 243 3.87 -24.07 8.00
CA LEU A 243 4.89 -23.17 8.55
C LEU A 243 6.13 -23.96 9.00
N THR A 244 5.94 -25.09 9.68
CA THR A 244 7.04 -25.96 10.13
C THR A 244 7.89 -26.46 8.97
N ALA A 245 7.31 -26.85 7.83
CA ALA A 245 8.10 -27.24 6.66
C ALA A 245 8.97 -26.09 6.14
N LEU A 246 8.45 -24.87 6.15
CA LEU A 246 9.22 -23.67 5.77
C LEU A 246 10.36 -23.40 6.73
N LEU A 247 10.11 -23.38 8.03
CA LEU A 247 11.13 -23.09 9.05
C LEU A 247 12.29 -24.09 8.97
N ASN A 248 11.99 -25.38 8.78
CA ASN A 248 13.00 -26.43 8.66
C ASN A 248 13.83 -26.35 7.36
N ASP A 249 13.28 -25.85 6.25
CA ASP A 249 13.97 -25.80 4.94
C ASP A 249 14.73 -24.48 4.69
N SER A 250 14.50 -23.45 5.51
CA SER A 250 14.99 -22.09 5.26
C SER A 250 16.33 -21.79 5.94
N ASP A 251 17.23 -21.11 5.22
CA ASP A 251 18.46 -20.55 5.78
C ASP A 251 18.22 -19.11 6.28
N PHE A 252 17.32 -18.39 5.59
CA PHE A 252 16.80 -17.08 5.98
C PHE A 252 15.28 -17.16 6.05
N VAL A 253 14.68 -16.67 7.13
CA VAL A 253 13.23 -16.55 7.28
C VAL A 253 12.87 -15.07 7.36
N THR A 254 11.88 -14.65 6.57
CA THR A 254 11.39 -13.26 6.59
C THR A 254 9.87 -13.21 6.73
N LEU A 255 9.39 -12.22 7.48
CA LEU A 255 7.99 -12.08 7.89
C LEU A 255 7.34 -10.89 7.16
N HIS A 256 6.22 -11.15 6.50
CA HIS A 256 5.43 -10.17 5.74
C HIS A 256 3.92 -10.36 5.97
N VAL A 257 3.52 -10.47 7.23
CA VAL A 257 2.13 -10.70 7.66
C VAL A 257 1.49 -9.43 8.24
N PRO A 258 0.16 -9.30 8.18
CA PRO A 258 -0.56 -8.23 8.88
C PRO A 258 -0.52 -8.42 10.40
N GLU A 259 -0.92 -7.40 11.15
CA GLU A 259 -1.08 -7.50 12.61
C GLU A 259 -2.52 -7.91 12.91
N LEU A 260 -2.68 -9.17 13.31
CA LEU A 260 -3.94 -9.82 13.64
C LEU A 260 -3.77 -10.60 14.95
N PRO A 261 -4.88 -10.95 15.64
CA PRO A 261 -4.80 -11.86 16.79
C PRO A 261 -4.05 -13.15 16.46
N GLU A 262 -4.23 -13.70 15.26
CA GLU A 262 -3.63 -14.96 14.80
C GLU A 262 -2.14 -14.84 14.46
N THR A 263 -1.64 -13.63 14.16
CA THR A 263 -0.22 -13.40 13.81
C THR A 263 0.59 -12.86 14.99
N THR A 264 -0.05 -12.53 16.10
CA THR A 264 0.61 -12.04 17.31
C THR A 264 1.41 -13.16 17.97
N ASN A 265 2.72 -12.94 18.14
CA ASN A 265 3.70 -13.90 18.65
C ASN A 265 3.68 -15.26 17.92
N MET A 266 3.30 -15.28 16.64
CA MET A 266 3.28 -16.51 15.85
C MET A 266 4.68 -17.12 15.68
N ILE A 267 5.74 -16.32 15.82
CA ILE A 267 7.11 -16.80 15.94
C ILE A 267 7.56 -16.66 17.40
N SER A 268 7.51 -17.79 18.12
CA SER A 268 7.94 -17.90 19.51
C SER A 268 9.01 -18.98 19.67
N THR A 269 9.35 -19.36 20.90
CA THR A 269 10.32 -20.41 21.23
C THR A 269 10.16 -21.68 20.38
N GLU A 270 8.93 -22.16 20.20
CA GLU A 270 8.68 -23.38 19.43
C GLU A 270 9.11 -23.23 17.97
N GLN A 271 8.69 -22.14 17.31
CA GLN A 271 9.00 -21.89 15.91
C GLN A 271 10.48 -21.57 15.71
N LEU A 272 11.09 -20.82 16.63
CA LEU A 272 12.51 -20.50 16.58
C LEU A 272 13.39 -21.75 16.67
N VAL A 273 13.00 -22.75 17.48
CA VAL A 273 13.71 -24.04 17.57
C VAL A 273 13.55 -24.90 16.32
N GLN A 274 12.45 -24.75 15.58
CA GLN A 274 12.21 -25.44 14.31
C GLN A 274 13.03 -24.85 13.16
N MET A 275 13.62 -23.66 13.33
CA MET A 275 14.53 -23.11 12.33
C MET A 275 15.83 -23.94 12.27
N LYS A 276 16.52 -23.87 11.13
CA LYS A 276 17.85 -24.49 11.04
C LYS A 276 18.81 -23.83 12.03
N LYS A 277 19.66 -24.64 12.67
CA LYS A 277 20.79 -24.11 13.42
C LYS A 277 21.69 -23.28 12.50
N GLY A 278 21.95 -22.04 12.88
CA GLY A 278 22.69 -21.05 12.10
C GLY A 278 21.85 -20.28 11.09
N ALA A 279 20.52 -20.40 11.11
CA ALA A 279 19.62 -19.60 10.29
C ALA A 279 19.55 -18.14 10.76
N TYR A 280 18.93 -17.31 9.94
CA TYR A 280 18.68 -15.90 10.21
C TYR A 280 17.18 -15.61 10.14
N ILE A 281 16.72 -14.66 10.95
CA ILE A 281 15.33 -14.18 10.92
C ILE A 281 15.26 -12.67 10.66
N ILE A 282 14.33 -12.26 9.80
CA ILE A 282 14.08 -10.86 9.46
C ILE A 282 12.61 -10.52 9.74
N ASN A 283 12.36 -9.46 10.52
CA ASN A 283 11.02 -8.92 10.72
C ASN A 283 10.94 -7.42 10.38
N ASN A 284 10.47 -7.16 9.17
CA ASN A 284 10.18 -5.81 8.67
C ASN A 284 8.67 -5.66 8.38
N SER A 285 7.82 -6.38 9.14
CA SER A 285 6.37 -6.38 8.97
C SER A 285 5.65 -5.68 10.13
N ARG A 286 5.45 -6.38 11.25
CA ARG A 286 4.73 -5.89 12.44
C ARG A 286 5.47 -6.26 13.72
N GLY A 287 5.49 -5.31 14.66
CA GLY A 287 6.31 -5.40 15.87
C GLY A 287 5.94 -6.53 16.84
N ARG A 288 4.71 -7.05 16.75
CA ARG A 288 4.20 -8.12 17.63
C ARG A 288 4.17 -9.50 17.00
N VAL A 289 4.79 -9.70 15.83
CA VAL A 289 4.79 -11.01 15.14
C VAL A 289 5.80 -11.99 15.78
N VAL A 290 6.88 -11.44 16.33
CA VAL A 290 7.96 -12.21 16.96
C VAL A 290 7.97 -11.95 18.46
N ASP A 291 8.02 -13.02 19.26
CA ASP A 291 8.33 -12.95 20.68
C ASP A 291 9.83 -12.60 20.86
N ILE A 292 10.10 -11.33 21.19
CA ILE A 292 11.47 -10.81 21.27
C ILE A 292 12.30 -11.47 22.38
N PRO A 293 11.78 -11.67 23.61
CA PRO A 293 12.47 -12.50 24.62
C PRO A 293 12.88 -13.90 24.12
N ALA A 294 12.00 -14.59 23.38
CA ALA A 294 12.33 -15.89 22.80
C ALA A 294 13.43 -15.78 21.72
N LEU A 295 13.36 -14.74 20.88
CA LEU A 295 14.37 -14.45 19.88
C LEU A 295 15.75 -14.19 20.51
N ILE A 296 15.81 -13.39 21.59
CA ILE A 296 17.05 -13.14 22.35
C ILE A 296 17.65 -14.46 22.83
N SER A 297 16.83 -15.34 23.41
CA SER A 297 17.29 -16.65 23.90
C SER A 297 17.85 -17.53 22.76
N ALA A 298 17.22 -17.50 21.58
CA ALA A 298 17.70 -18.23 20.39
C ALA A 298 19.02 -17.67 19.82
N LEU A 299 19.23 -16.35 19.93
CA LEU A 299 20.46 -15.68 19.50
C LEU A 299 21.61 -15.93 20.49
N GLU A 300 21.37 -15.77 21.79
CA GLU A 300 22.38 -15.98 22.85
C GLU A 300 22.85 -17.43 22.93
N SER A 301 21.96 -18.39 22.70
CA SER A 301 22.31 -19.81 22.60
C SER A 301 23.09 -20.18 21.33
N GLY A 302 23.18 -19.26 20.36
CA GLY A 302 23.80 -19.51 19.06
C GLY A 302 23.01 -20.47 18.18
N HIS A 303 21.72 -20.68 18.47
CA HIS A 303 20.83 -21.41 17.57
C HIS A 303 20.59 -20.61 16.29
N LEU A 304 20.32 -19.31 16.41
CA LEU A 304 20.30 -18.39 15.26
C LEU A 304 21.64 -17.67 15.11
N ALA A 305 22.05 -17.44 13.86
CA ALA A 305 23.30 -16.76 13.55
C ALA A 305 23.18 -15.22 13.51
N GLY A 306 21.96 -14.70 13.50
CA GLY A 306 21.68 -13.26 13.50
C GLY A 306 20.21 -12.97 13.20
N ALA A 307 19.84 -11.69 13.34
CA ALA A 307 18.48 -11.22 13.05
C ALA A 307 18.48 -9.80 12.51
N ALA A 308 17.46 -9.42 11.75
CA ALA A 308 17.18 -8.02 11.39
C ALA A 308 15.75 -7.66 11.82
N LEU A 309 15.60 -6.53 12.51
CA LEU A 309 14.32 -6.04 13.01
C LEU A 309 14.19 -4.56 12.64
N ASP A 310 13.08 -4.22 12.00
CA ASP A 310 12.70 -2.82 11.72
C ASP A 310 11.54 -2.35 12.61
N VAL A 311 10.80 -3.28 13.21
CA VAL A 311 9.55 -3.00 13.95
C VAL A 311 9.58 -3.68 15.32
N TYR A 312 8.93 -3.05 16.32
CA TYR A 312 9.01 -3.48 17.72
C TYR A 312 7.64 -3.43 18.42
N PRO A 313 7.42 -4.23 19.49
CA PRO A 313 6.17 -4.20 20.25
C PRO A 313 5.79 -2.81 20.79
N ALA A 314 6.80 -2.05 21.25
CA ALA A 314 6.69 -0.64 21.60
C ALA A 314 7.82 0.16 20.93
N GLU A 315 7.47 1.30 20.35
CA GLU A 315 8.39 2.14 19.58
C GLU A 315 8.44 3.57 20.16
N PRO A 316 9.59 4.26 20.07
CA PRO A 316 9.69 5.64 20.53
C PRO A 316 8.73 6.56 19.75
N GLY A 317 8.01 7.44 20.45
CA GLY A 317 7.02 8.34 19.83
C GLY A 317 7.61 9.46 18.96
N SER A 318 8.92 9.71 19.06
CA SER A 318 9.60 10.76 18.30
C SER A 318 11.08 10.47 18.09
N ASN A 319 11.65 11.09 17.05
CA ASN A 319 13.08 10.99 16.76
C ASN A 319 13.89 11.57 17.93
N GLY A 320 14.97 10.89 18.31
CA GLY A 320 15.83 11.27 19.43
C GLY A 320 15.38 10.75 20.80
N SER A 321 14.15 10.22 20.92
CA SER A 321 13.74 9.49 22.11
C SER A 321 14.51 8.17 22.23
N PRO A 322 14.87 7.73 23.45
CA PRO A 322 15.68 6.53 23.63
C PRO A 322 14.91 5.25 23.29
N PHE A 323 15.63 4.27 22.74
CA PHE A 323 15.19 2.88 22.65
C PHE A 323 15.93 2.09 23.75
N ASP A 324 15.28 1.95 24.90
CA ASP A 324 15.86 1.45 26.15
C ASP A 324 14.87 0.57 26.95
N ASP A 325 15.31 0.13 28.13
CA ASP A 325 14.58 -0.82 28.97
C ASP A 325 13.32 -0.25 29.62
N GLN A 326 13.13 1.08 29.59
CA GLN A 326 11.87 1.69 30.01
C GLN A 326 10.79 1.51 28.95
N LEU A 327 11.18 1.56 27.67
CA LEU A 327 10.28 1.36 26.55
C LEU A 327 10.00 -0.14 26.31
N ASN A 328 11.04 -0.96 26.31
CA ASN A 328 10.93 -2.41 26.19
C ASN A 328 11.95 -3.06 27.13
N SER A 329 11.52 -3.85 28.12
CA SER A 329 12.37 -4.39 29.19
C SER A 329 13.57 -5.26 28.74
N TRP A 330 13.68 -5.56 27.45
CA TRP A 330 14.70 -6.38 26.81
C TRP A 330 15.59 -5.60 25.81
N ALA A 331 15.40 -4.28 25.68
CA ALA A 331 16.02 -3.48 24.63
C ALA A 331 17.56 -3.44 24.74
N SER A 332 18.10 -3.28 25.95
CA SER A 332 19.55 -3.24 26.17
C SER A 332 20.21 -4.57 25.81
N THR A 333 19.61 -5.68 26.22
CA THR A 333 20.06 -7.03 25.87
C THR A 333 20.07 -7.20 24.36
N LEU A 334 18.96 -6.94 23.66
CA LEU A 334 18.87 -7.08 22.21
C LEU A 334 19.94 -6.26 21.48
N ARG A 335 20.14 -5.00 21.90
CA ARG A 335 21.15 -4.09 21.34
C ARG A 335 22.59 -4.58 21.52
N SER A 336 22.85 -5.38 22.55
CA SER A 336 24.19 -5.90 22.85
C SER A 336 24.57 -7.13 22.02
N ILE A 337 23.57 -7.81 21.42
CA ILE A 337 23.80 -9.05 20.68
C ILE A 337 24.53 -8.75 19.36
N PRO A 338 25.67 -9.40 19.08
CA PRO A 338 26.37 -9.21 17.82
C PRO A 338 25.57 -9.77 16.64
N ASN A 339 25.80 -9.22 15.45
CA ASN A 339 25.13 -9.64 14.22
C ASN A 339 23.58 -9.56 14.26
N VAL A 340 23.06 -8.58 15.02
CA VAL A 340 21.67 -8.14 14.99
C VAL A 340 21.60 -6.75 14.36
N ILE A 341 20.74 -6.58 13.36
CA ILE A 341 20.49 -5.30 12.70
C ILE A 341 19.20 -4.74 13.27
N LEU A 342 19.28 -3.56 13.87
CA LEU A 342 18.13 -2.84 14.41
C LEU A 342 17.95 -1.55 13.60
N THR A 343 16.79 -1.43 12.98
CA THR A 343 16.41 -0.25 12.20
C THR A 343 15.16 0.40 12.80
N PRO A 344 15.02 1.75 12.73
CA PRO A 344 13.98 2.47 13.46
C PRO A 344 12.70 2.65 12.62
N HIS A 345 12.07 1.55 12.20
CA HIS A 345 10.83 1.54 11.43
C HIS A 345 10.92 2.34 10.11
N ILE A 346 11.95 2.03 9.33
CA ILE A 346 12.30 2.71 8.08
C ILE A 346 12.07 1.86 6.83
N GLY A 347 11.50 0.66 6.92
CA GLY A 347 11.29 -0.23 5.77
C GLY A 347 10.53 0.42 4.61
N GLY A 348 9.58 1.32 4.90
CA GLY A 348 8.88 2.12 3.90
C GLY A 348 9.35 3.57 3.76
N SER A 349 10.40 3.97 4.45
CA SER A 349 10.84 5.37 4.59
C SER A 349 11.87 5.74 3.51
N THR A 350 11.44 5.73 2.25
CA THR A 350 12.22 6.17 1.08
C THR A 350 11.52 7.32 0.37
N GLU A 351 12.26 8.20 -0.32
CA GLU A 351 11.71 9.32 -1.09
C GLU A 351 10.71 8.85 -2.17
N GLU A 352 11.02 7.74 -2.84
CA GLU A 352 10.14 7.14 -3.86
C GLU A 352 8.81 6.71 -3.25
N ALA A 353 8.85 6.02 -2.11
CA ALA A 353 7.64 5.63 -1.39
C ALA A 353 6.85 6.86 -0.92
N GLN A 354 7.50 7.89 -0.38
CA GLN A 354 6.81 9.13 0.03
C GLN A 354 6.12 9.83 -1.14
N ARG A 355 6.76 9.87 -2.31
CA ARG A 355 6.17 10.41 -3.53
C ARG A 355 4.94 9.59 -3.95
N MET A 356 5.07 8.27 -4.02
CA MET A 356 3.97 7.36 -4.39
C MET A 356 2.79 7.47 -3.41
N ILE A 357 3.06 7.56 -2.10
CA ILE A 357 2.04 7.78 -1.07
C ILE A 357 1.31 9.11 -1.30
N GLY A 358 2.07 10.17 -1.58
CA GLY A 358 1.51 11.48 -1.93
C GLY A 358 0.55 11.39 -3.11
N GLU A 359 0.99 10.77 -4.20
CA GLU A 359 0.21 10.62 -5.44
C GLU A 359 -1.07 9.79 -5.22
N GLU A 360 -0.96 8.62 -4.59
CA GLU A 360 -2.07 7.67 -4.42
C GLU A 360 -3.14 8.19 -3.45
N VAL A 361 -2.74 8.68 -2.27
CA VAL A 361 -3.69 9.21 -1.29
C VAL A 361 -4.30 10.52 -1.78
N SER A 362 -3.54 11.41 -2.42
CA SER A 362 -4.12 12.62 -3.01
C SER A 362 -5.09 12.32 -4.13
N SER A 363 -4.79 11.33 -4.97
CA SER A 363 -5.71 10.85 -6.00
C SER A 363 -6.99 10.28 -5.39
N ALA A 364 -6.89 9.45 -4.35
CA ALA A 364 -8.04 8.90 -3.64
C ALA A 364 -8.92 9.99 -3.00
N LEU A 365 -8.32 10.95 -2.30
CA LEU A 365 -9.03 12.09 -1.72
C LEU A 365 -9.72 12.93 -2.79
N GLY A 366 -9.01 13.26 -3.88
CA GLY A 366 -9.59 13.99 -5.00
C GLY A 366 -10.76 13.26 -5.66
N ARG A 367 -10.64 11.93 -5.86
CA ARG A 367 -11.73 11.11 -6.41
C ARG A 367 -12.96 11.11 -5.52
N TYR A 368 -12.80 11.00 -4.20
CA TYR A 368 -13.93 11.04 -3.29
C TYR A 368 -14.57 12.44 -3.19
N LEU A 369 -13.75 13.49 -3.10
CA LEU A 369 -14.25 14.86 -3.02
C LEU A 369 -14.97 15.28 -4.29
N ASN A 370 -14.44 14.94 -5.47
CA ASN A 370 -15.00 15.38 -6.74
C ASN A 370 -16.00 14.38 -7.34
N TYR A 371 -15.91 13.08 -7.07
CA TYR A 371 -16.74 12.08 -7.75
C TYR A 371 -17.52 11.15 -6.81
N GLY A 372 -17.29 11.24 -5.50
CA GLY A 372 -17.93 10.40 -4.49
C GLY A 372 -17.39 8.96 -4.42
N SER A 373 -16.34 8.62 -5.18
CA SER A 373 -15.77 7.27 -5.22
C SER A 373 -15.16 6.87 -3.88
N THR A 374 -15.47 5.68 -3.36
CA THR A 374 -14.95 5.16 -2.09
C THR A 374 -14.06 3.92 -2.25
N VAL A 375 -13.73 3.56 -3.50
CA VAL A 375 -12.83 2.42 -3.81
C VAL A 375 -11.45 2.66 -3.22
N GLY A 376 -10.98 1.65 -2.47
CA GLY A 376 -9.72 1.70 -1.71
C GLY A 376 -9.83 2.31 -0.32
N SER A 377 -11.03 2.63 0.17
CA SER A 377 -11.20 3.04 1.57
C SER A 377 -11.04 1.85 2.52
N VAL A 378 -10.42 2.07 3.68
CA VAL A 378 -10.16 0.98 4.64
C VAL A 378 -11.37 0.67 5.52
N ASN A 379 -12.29 1.63 5.70
CA ASN A 379 -13.38 1.57 6.68
C ASN A 379 -14.79 1.76 6.08
N PHE A 380 -14.93 1.94 4.77
CA PHE A 380 -16.20 2.29 4.12
C PHE A 380 -16.63 1.24 3.09
N PRO A 381 -17.93 1.16 2.70
CA PRO A 381 -18.36 0.40 1.53
C PRO A 381 -17.69 0.93 0.25
N GLU A 382 -17.35 0.04 -0.67
CA GLU A 382 -16.59 0.39 -1.88
C GLU A 382 -17.54 0.57 -3.07
N VAL A 383 -17.76 1.83 -3.44
CA VAL A 383 -18.69 2.20 -4.52
C VAL A 383 -17.98 3.13 -5.49
N ASP A 384 -18.17 2.85 -6.78
CA ASP A 384 -17.75 3.74 -7.87
C ASP A 384 -18.73 3.69 -9.03
N LEU A 385 -18.85 4.80 -9.75
CA LEU A 385 -19.69 4.91 -10.94
C LEU A 385 -18.90 5.54 -12.08
N ARG A 386 -19.11 5.03 -13.30
CA ARG A 386 -18.58 5.63 -14.53
C ARG A 386 -18.80 7.15 -14.54
N ALA A 387 -17.80 7.91 -14.99
CA ALA A 387 -17.81 9.36 -14.93
C ALA A 387 -19.02 9.98 -15.65
N ILE A 388 -19.45 11.14 -15.15
CA ILE A 388 -20.31 12.07 -15.89
C ILE A 388 -19.41 12.84 -16.86
N THR A 389 -19.81 12.91 -18.13
CA THR A 389 -19.02 13.59 -19.17
C THR A 389 -19.36 15.07 -19.28
N ALA A 390 -18.50 15.89 -19.89
CA ALA A 390 -18.77 17.33 -20.06
C ALA A 390 -20.06 17.64 -20.86
N GLU A 391 -20.51 16.72 -21.71
CA GLU A 391 -21.76 16.83 -22.48
C GLU A 391 -23.01 16.64 -21.61
N GLN A 392 -22.86 16.02 -20.44
CA GLN A 392 -23.92 15.73 -19.47
C GLN A 392 -24.07 16.90 -18.49
N GLY A 393 -24.42 18.06 -19.04
CA GLY A 393 -24.47 19.35 -18.35
C GLY A 393 -25.44 19.42 -17.15
N THR A 394 -26.55 18.68 -17.25
CA THR A 394 -27.70 18.71 -16.32
C THR A 394 -27.73 17.51 -15.36
N HIS A 395 -26.73 16.64 -15.41
CA HIS A 395 -26.65 15.47 -14.56
C HIS A 395 -26.14 15.85 -13.17
N VAL A 396 -26.76 15.25 -12.16
CA VAL A 396 -26.36 15.40 -10.76
C VAL A 396 -26.05 14.03 -10.19
N ARG A 397 -24.93 13.93 -9.50
CA ARG A 397 -24.53 12.75 -8.74
C ARG A 397 -24.96 12.90 -7.29
N VAL A 398 -25.85 12.02 -6.86
CA VAL A 398 -26.30 11.86 -5.49
C VAL A 398 -25.37 10.87 -4.79
N CYS A 399 -24.75 11.30 -3.69
CA CYS A 399 -23.95 10.47 -2.80
C CYS A 399 -24.64 10.45 -1.44
N HIS A 400 -25.15 9.31 -1.01
CA HIS A 400 -25.96 9.18 0.20
C HIS A 400 -25.40 8.09 1.11
N VAL A 401 -24.89 8.50 2.26
CA VAL A 401 -24.47 7.63 3.35
C VAL A 401 -25.62 7.50 4.34
N HIS A 402 -25.94 6.27 4.72
CA HIS A 402 -27.03 6.00 5.63
C HIS A 402 -26.77 4.80 6.54
N ASN A 403 -27.56 4.71 7.61
CA ASN A 403 -27.62 3.52 8.44
C ASN A 403 -28.16 2.35 7.61
N ASN A 404 -27.52 1.19 7.74
CA ASN A 404 -27.86 -0.02 7.00
C ASN A 404 -29.12 -0.69 7.59
N ILE A 405 -30.29 -0.13 7.29
CA ILE A 405 -31.59 -0.63 7.75
C ILE A 405 -32.55 -0.89 6.58
N PRO A 406 -33.55 -1.78 6.74
CA PRO A 406 -34.52 -2.04 5.68
C PRO A 406 -35.33 -0.78 5.28
N GLY A 407 -35.60 -0.66 3.98
CA GLY A 407 -36.49 0.38 3.44
C GLY A 407 -35.84 1.69 3.03
N VAL A 408 -34.55 1.93 3.32
CA VAL A 408 -33.88 3.19 2.93
C VAL A 408 -33.83 3.36 1.41
N LEU A 409 -33.44 2.33 0.67
CA LEU A 409 -33.38 2.40 -0.79
C LEU A 409 -34.74 2.73 -1.43
N ARG A 410 -35.83 2.24 -0.84
CA ARG A 410 -37.19 2.61 -1.27
C ARG A 410 -37.44 4.09 -1.05
N GLN A 411 -37.17 4.62 0.14
CA GLN A 411 -37.37 6.04 0.46
C GLN A 411 -36.55 6.94 -0.48
N VAL A 412 -35.28 6.60 -0.70
CA VAL A 412 -34.42 7.38 -1.60
C VAL A 412 -34.92 7.30 -3.04
N ASN A 413 -35.27 6.11 -3.54
CA ASN A 413 -35.81 5.97 -4.90
C ASN A 413 -37.18 6.64 -5.09
N GLU A 414 -38.01 6.73 -4.05
CA GLU A 414 -39.25 7.52 -4.08
C GLU A 414 -38.94 9.01 -4.26
N VAL A 415 -37.93 9.54 -3.57
CA VAL A 415 -37.46 10.94 -3.74
C VAL A 415 -36.87 11.18 -5.13
N LEU A 416 -36.13 10.21 -5.67
CA LEU A 416 -35.51 10.30 -7.00
C LEU A 416 -36.50 10.03 -8.16
N SER A 417 -37.69 9.48 -7.87
CA SER A 417 -38.67 9.06 -8.89
C SER A 417 -39.11 10.12 -9.91
N PRO A 418 -39.06 11.44 -9.64
CA PRO A 418 -39.33 12.45 -10.67
C PRO A 418 -38.24 12.57 -11.74
N TYR A 419 -37.05 11.98 -11.52
CA TYR A 419 -35.90 12.06 -12.41
C TYR A 419 -35.54 10.70 -12.99
N ASN A 420 -34.88 10.72 -14.14
CA ASN A 420 -34.33 9.49 -14.72
C ASN A 420 -33.01 9.13 -14.03
N VAL A 421 -32.99 8.01 -13.30
CA VAL A 421 -31.77 7.46 -12.68
C VAL A 421 -31.00 6.65 -13.74
N GLU A 422 -29.90 7.20 -14.25
CA GLU A 422 -29.09 6.55 -15.28
C GLU A 422 -28.17 5.46 -14.74
N LYS A 423 -27.71 5.65 -13.51
CA LYS A 423 -26.72 4.80 -12.86
C LYS A 423 -27.00 4.80 -11.37
N GLN A 424 -26.91 3.65 -10.75
CA GLN A 424 -27.07 3.51 -9.30
C GLN A 424 -26.23 2.34 -8.82
N TYR A 425 -25.50 2.53 -7.73
CA TYR A 425 -24.78 1.47 -7.04
C TYR A 425 -24.89 1.74 -5.53
N SER A 426 -25.39 0.75 -4.81
CA SER A 426 -25.35 0.69 -3.35
C SER A 426 -24.48 -0.46 -2.87
N ASP A 427 -23.66 -0.21 -1.86
CA ASP A 427 -22.96 -1.24 -1.09
C ASP A 427 -23.11 -0.96 0.41
N SER A 428 -22.90 -1.98 1.23
CA SER A 428 -23.03 -1.90 2.69
C SER A 428 -21.90 -2.64 3.41
N LYS A 429 -21.47 -2.09 4.54
CA LYS A 429 -20.38 -2.65 5.36
C LYS A 429 -20.74 -2.46 6.83
N GLY A 430 -21.16 -3.55 7.49
CA GLY A 430 -21.65 -3.51 8.86
C GLY A 430 -22.89 -2.62 8.98
N ASP A 431 -22.83 -1.64 9.90
CA ASP A 431 -23.96 -0.77 10.24
C ASP A 431 -24.19 0.38 9.25
N ILE A 432 -23.30 0.56 8.27
CA ILE A 432 -23.38 1.66 7.30
C ILE A 432 -23.55 1.16 5.87
N ALA A 433 -24.21 1.97 5.06
CA ALA A 433 -24.38 1.76 3.63
C ALA A 433 -24.16 3.06 2.87
N TYR A 434 -23.69 2.93 1.64
CA TYR A 434 -23.39 4.04 0.76
C TYR A 434 -24.05 3.81 -0.60
N LEU A 435 -24.80 4.81 -1.04
CA LEU A 435 -25.48 4.84 -2.32
C LEU A 435 -24.89 5.96 -3.17
N MET A 436 -24.49 5.62 -4.39
CA MET A 436 -24.26 6.59 -5.45
C MET A 436 -25.31 6.45 -6.54
N ALA A 437 -25.88 7.56 -7.01
CA ALA A 437 -26.80 7.58 -8.13
C ALA A 437 -26.55 8.79 -9.04
N ASP A 438 -26.53 8.60 -10.35
CA ASP A 438 -26.51 9.69 -11.33
C ASP A 438 -27.93 9.88 -11.87
N ILE A 439 -28.48 11.08 -11.69
CA ILE A 439 -29.79 11.49 -12.20
C ILE A 439 -29.64 12.54 -13.30
N ALA A 440 -30.46 12.43 -14.35
CA ALA A 440 -30.46 13.33 -15.50
C ALA A 440 -31.48 14.47 -15.36
N ASP A 441 -31.26 15.54 -16.13
CA ASP A 441 -32.21 16.65 -16.34
C ASP A 441 -32.66 17.38 -15.07
N VAL A 442 -31.74 17.55 -14.12
CA VAL A 442 -32.02 18.22 -12.84
C VAL A 442 -31.87 19.73 -12.99
N SER A 443 -32.91 20.48 -12.62
CA SER A 443 -32.83 21.94 -12.58
C SER A 443 -32.04 22.43 -11.36
N PRO A 444 -31.32 23.57 -11.42
CA PRO A 444 -30.60 24.10 -10.26
C PRO A 444 -31.50 24.34 -9.04
N THR A 445 -32.77 24.68 -9.25
CA THR A 445 -33.77 24.87 -8.17
C THR A 445 -34.14 23.57 -7.49
N ASP A 446 -34.13 22.45 -8.22
CA ASP A 446 -34.51 21.15 -7.69
C ASP A 446 -33.40 20.48 -6.88
N VAL A 447 -32.14 20.82 -7.14
CA VAL A 447 -30.98 20.27 -6.41
C VAL A 447 -31.11 20.48 -4.90
N ASN A 448 -31.43 21.69 -4.46
CA ASN A 448 -31.55 22.00 -3.04
C ASN A 448 -32.71 21.24 -2.39
N LYS A 449 -33.83 21.14 -3.10
CA LYS A 449 -35.00 20.37 -2.67
C LYS A 449 -34.70 18.88 -2.55
N LEU A 450 -34.02 18.30 -3.55
CA LEU A 450 -33.58 16.90 -3.54
C LEU A 450 -32.71 16.60 -2.32
N ARG A 451 -31.71 17.45 -2.06
CA ARG A 451 -30.85 17.31 -0.89
C ARG A 451 -31.65 17.35 0.40
N GLU A 452 -32.54 18.33 0.55
CA GLU A 452 -33.35 18.48 1.77
C GLU A 452 -34.21 17.24 2.02
N LEU A 453 -34.89 16.73 0.98
CA LEU A 453 -35.72 15.54 1.08
C LEU A 453 -34.93 14.29 1.49
N ILE A 454 -33.75 14.07 0.92
CA ILE A 454 -32.91 12.92 1.25
C ILE A 454 -32.30 13.08 2.66
N SER A 455 -31.81 14.28 3.00
CA SER A 455 -31.17 14.55 4.29
C SER A 455 -32.12 14.46 5.48
N GLN A 456 -33.42 14.70 5.27
CA GLN A 456 -34.45 14.56 6.30
C GLN A 456 -34.87 13.11 6.56
N THR A 457 -34.42 12.15 5.75
CA THR A 457 -34.71 10.75 6.02
C THR A 457 -34.07 10.33 7.34
N LYS A 458 -34.83 9.63 8.19
CA LYS A 458 -34.37 9.17 9.51
C LYS A 458 -33.01 8.42 9.51
N PRO A 459 -32.70 7.57 8.53
CA PRO A 459 -31.44 6.84 8.51
C PRO A 459 -30.28 7.62 7.88
N ASN A 460 -30.48 8.83 7.38
CA ASN A 460 -29.43 9.65 6.78
C ASN A 460 -28.28 9.90 7.76
N ILE A 461 -27.05 9.70 7.27
CA ILE A 461 -25.81 10.09 7.96
C ILE A 461 -25.22 11.31 7.25
N LEU A 462 -25.04 11.21 5.93
CA LEU A 462 -24.47 12.27 5.10
C LEU A 462 -25.05 12.20 3.70
N THR A 463 -25.48 13.34 3.15
CA THR A 463 -25.91 13.43 1.75
C THR A 463 -25.15 14.55 1.06
N ARG A 464 -24.56 14.23 -0.09
CA ARG A 464 -23.83 15.17 -0.96
C ARG A 464 -24.38 15.09 -2.37
N LEU A 465 -24.55 16.24 -2.99
CA LEU A 465 -24.88 16.36 -4.41
C LEU A 465 -23.68 16.97 -5.13
N LEU A 466 -23.22 16.30 -6.20
CA LEU A 466 -22.09 16.72 -7.02
C LEU A 466 -22.59 17.01 -8.43
N ALA A 467 -22.22 18.15 -9.01
CA ALA A 467 -22.54 18.50 -10.40
C ALA A 467 -21.35 19.15 -11.10
#